data_AF-A0A7J5DVT0-F1
#
_entry.id   AF-A0A7J5DVT0-F1
#
_cell.length_a   1.000
_cell.length_b   1.000
_cell.length_c   1.000
_cell.angle_alpha   90.00
_cell.angle_beta   90.00
_cell.angle_gamma   90.00
#
_symmetry.space_group_name_H-M   'P 1'
#
loop_
_entity.id
_entity.type
_entity.pdbx_description
1 polymer ?
#
loop_
_entity_poly.entity_id
_entity_poly.type
_entity_poly.pdbx_seq_one_letter_code
_entity_poly.pdbx_strand_id
1 'polypeptide(L)'
;MAAMEPLAFFSLVVTRGPGTHVDPDKPVALGVVLGRSEGDDGWGYAVLIGEQTYSFHHDELIPLGWALDREVIYGTTEDLEALPMARRVVPLDHE
;
A
#
# COMPACT_ATOMS: atom_id res chain seq x y z
N MET A 1 -2.52 15.24 17.89
CA MET A 1 -2.16 14.52 16.65
C MET A 1 -3.19 13.44 16.46
N ALA A 2 -3.85 13.37 15.31
CA ALA A 2 -4.69 12.20 15.01
C ALA A 2 -3.77 10.97 14.99
N ALA A 3 -4.18 9.88 15.63
CA ALA A 3 -3.43 8.63 15.59
C ALA A 3 -3.39 8.17 14.13
N MET A 4 -2.18 8.01 13.59
CA MET A 4 -1.99 7.53 12.22
C MET A 4 -2.40 6.07 12.17
N GLU A 5 -3.45 5.77 11.42
CA GLU A 5 -3.91 4.39 11.28
C GLU A 5 -2.88 3.56 10.51
N PRO A 6 -2.58 2.33 10.96
CA PRO A 6 -1.61 1.49 10.28
C PRO A 6 -2.13 1.05 8.91
N LEU A 7 -1.24 0.95 7.93
CA LEU A 7 -1.54 0.26 6.68
C LEU A 7 -1.99 -1.17 6.97
N ALA A 8 -3.00 -1.64 6.25
CA ALA A 8 -3.48 -3.01 6.40
C ALA A 8 -2.45 -3.99 5.82
N PHE A 9 -2.55 -5.25 6.25
CA PHE A 9 -1.83 -6.32 5.58
C PHE A 9 -2.26 -6.37 4.11
N PHE A 10 -1.30 -6.66 3.25
CA PHE A 10 -1.43 -6.66 1.81
C PHE A 10 -1.80 -5.31 1.18
N SER A 11 -1.61 -4.19 1.90
CA SER A 11 -1.63 -2.87 1.26
C SER A 11 -0.66 -2.81 0.09
N LEU A 12 -1.15 -2.39 -1.07
CA LEU A 12 -0.33 -2.04 -2.20
C LEU A 12 0.23 -0.65 -1.96
N VAL A 13 1.54 -0.50 -2.08
CA VAL A 13 2.25 0.74 -1.77
C VAL A 13 3.20 1.12 -2.90
N VAL A 14 3.31 2.42 -3.13
CA VAL A 14 4.35 3.02 -3.95
C VAL A 14 5.43 3.59 -3.04
N THR A 15 6.68 3.35 -3.40
CA THR A 15 7.86 3.84 -2.68
C THR A 15 9.01 4.14 -3.62
N ARG A 16 9.98 4.93 -3.16
CA ARG A 16 11.25 5.21 -3.88
C ARG A 16 12.45 4.50 -3.27
N GLY A 17 12.19 3.58 -2.33
CA GLY A 17 13.20 2.77 -1.64
C GLY A 17 13.33 3.13 -0.15
N PRO A 18 13.91 2.24 0.66
CA PRO A 18 14.02 2.45 2.10
C PRO A 18 15.08 3.51 2.42
N GLY A 19 14.85 4.28 3.49
CA GLY A 19 15.67 5.42 3.87
C GLY A 19 15.63 6.57 2.85
N THR A 20 14.62 6.61 1.98
CA THR A 20 14.49 7.64 0.94
C THR A 20 13.40 8.63 1.32
N HIS A 21 13.73 9.48 2.27
CA HIS A 21 13.01 10.73 2.40
C HIS A 21 13.30 11.59 1.17
N VAL A 22 12.43 11.48 0.17
CA VAL A 22 12.25 12.43 -0.94
C VAL A 22 13.49 12.62 -1.84
N ASP A 23 13.90 11.55 -2.54
CA ASP A 23 14.69 11.70 -3.77
C ASP A 23 13.74 11.59 -4.98
N PRO A 24 13.36 12.71 -5.63
CA PRO A 24 12.40 12.69 -6.73
C PRO A 24 12.93 11.99 -7.99
N ASP A 25 14.23 11.74 -8.08
CA ASP A 25 14.87 11.15 -9.27
C ASP A 25 15.03 9.62 -9.15
N LYS A 26 14.79 9.05 -7.96
CA LYS A 26 14.85 7.59 -7.78
C LYS A 26 13.67 6.88 -8.46
N PRO A 27 13.92 5.75 -9.14
CA PRO A 27 12.85 4.92 -9.69
C PRO A 27 11.80 4.55 -8.64
N VAL A 28 10.54 4.58 -9.04
CA VAL A 28 9.43 4.16 -8.20
C VAL A 28 9.35 2.63 -8.22
N ALA A 29 9.14 2.05 -7.04
CA ALA A 29 8.83 0.64 -6.85
C ALA A 29 7.41 0.46 -6.33
N LEU A 30 6.80 -0.64 -6.75
CA LEU A 30 5.52 -1.12 -6.24
C LEU A 30 5.78 -2.26 -5.27
N GLY A 31 5.16 -2.21 -4.10
CA GLY A 31 5.32 -3.21 -3.06
C GLY A 31 4.03 -3.59 -2.37
N VAL A 32 4.08 -4.69 -1.62
CA VAL A 32 2.94 -5.19 -0.83
C VAL A 32 3.36 -5.30 0.63
N VAL A 33 2.59 -4.71 1.54
CA VAL A 33 2.83 -4.79 2.98
C VAL A 33 2.56 -6.22 3.49
N LEU A 34 3.57 -6.86 4.05
CA LEU A 34 3.49 -8.21 4.65
C LEU A 34 3.55 -8.19 6.17
N GLY A 35 4.09 -7.13 6.76
CA GLY A 35 4.30 -6.99 8.19
C GLY A 35 4.18 -5.54 8.63
N ARG A 36 3.79 -5.34 9.89
CA ARG A 36 3.77 -4.02 10.53
C ARG A 36 4.12 -4.11 12.00
N SER A 37 4.80 -3.10 12.50
CA SER A 37 5.17 -2.96 13.92
C SER A 37 5.04 -1.50 14.34
N GLU A 38 4.52 -1.27 15.54
CA GLU A 38 4.45 0.06 16.16
C GLU A 38 5.69 0.27 17.02
N GLY A 39 6.37 1.39 16.84
CA GLY A 39 7.49 1.83 17.67
C GLY A 39 7.31 3.29 18.12
N ASP A 40 8.30 3.80 18.85
CA ASP A 40 8.24 5.15 19.43
C ASP A 40 8.12 6.25 18.37
N ASP A 41 8.67 6.02 17.17
CA ASP A 41 8.63 6.94 16.02
C ASP A 41 7.43 6.69 15.07
N GLY A 42 6.50 5.80 15.44
CA GLY A 42 5.33 5.44 14.64
C GLY A 42 5.41 4.05 14.01
N TRP A 43 4.68 3.85 12.91
CA TRP A 43 4.56 2.54 12.26
C TRP A 43 5.72 2.24 11.31
N GLY A 44 6.32 1.08 11.47
CA GLY A 44 7.22 0.45 10.52
C GLY A 44 6.56 -0.70 9.77
N TYR A 45 6.98 -0.94 8.53
CA TYR A 45 6.38 -1.91 7.63
C TYR A 45 7.43 -2.80 6.96
N ALA A 46 7.14 -4.09 6.86
CA ALA A 46 7.86 -5.01 5.99
C ALA A 46 7.11 -5.11 4.66
N VAL A 47 7.77 -4.71 3.56
CA VAL A 47 7.18 -4.62 2.23
C VAL A 47 7.92 -5.52 1.26
N LEU A 48 7.18 -6.38 0.56
CA LEU A 48 7.70 -7.21 -0.53
C LEU A 48 7.73 -6.39 -1.82
N ILE A 49 8.90 -6.27 -2.43
CA ILE A 49 9.12 -5.64 -3.73
C ILE A 49 9.87 -6.64 -4.61
N GLY A 50 9.25 -7.08 -5.70
CA GLY A 50 9.75 -8.21 -6.47
C GLY A 50 9.82 -9.46 -5.59
N GLU A 51 11.02 -10.00 -5.39
CA GLU A 51 11.27 -11.20 -4.58
C GLU A 51 11.92 -10.89 -3.22
N GLN A 52 12.13 -9.62 -2.89
CA GLN A 52 12.84 -9.19 -1.69
C GLN A 52 11.94 -8.41 -0.75
N THR A 53 12.15 -8.60 0.56
CA THR A 53 11.43 -7.86 1.61
C THR A 53 12.32 -6.76 2.17
N TYR A 54 11.76 -5.57 2.31
CA TYR A 54 12.43 -4.38 2.81
C TYR A 54 11.63 -3.75 3.95
N SER A 55 12.32 -3.00 4.82
CA SER A 55 11.70 -2.28 5.92
C SER A 55 11.53 -0.80 5.59
N PHE A 56 10.37 -0.24 5.92
CA PHE A 56 10.00 1.15 5.64
C PHE A 56 9.34 1.81 6.84
N HIS A 57 9.54 3.11 6.99
CA HIS A 57 8.68 3.96 7.81
C HIS A 57 7.39 4.32 7.06
N HIS A 58 6.34 4.68 7.80
CA HIS A 58 5.03 4.99 7.21
C HIS A 58 5.08 6.09 6.14
N ASP A 59 5.89 7.12 6.37
CA ASP A 59 6.05 8.29 5.49
C ASP A 59 6.82 7.99 4.19
N GLU A 60 7.45 6.83 4.10
CA GLU A 60 8.14 6.36 2.89
C GLU A 60 7.21 5.58 1.93
N LEU A 61 5.95 5.37 2.35
CA LEU A 61 4.97 4.55 1.66
C LEU A 61 3.74 5.39 1.28
N ILE A 62 3.45 5.42 -0.01
CA ILE A 62 2.20 5.97 -0.53
C ILE A 62 1.22 4.80 -0.72
N PRO A 63 0.16 4.69 0.08
CA PRO A 63 -0.82 3.63 -0.09
C PRO A 63 -1.61 3.83 -1.39
N LEU A 64 -1.72 2.77 -2.19
CA LEU A 64 -2.51 2.72 -3.41
C LEU A 64 -3.81 1.90 -3.26
N GLY A 65 -3.94 1.12 -2.19
CA GLY A 65 -5.07 0.21 -1.95
C GLY A 65 -4.63 -1.07 -1.26
N TRP A 66 -5.35 -2.17 -1.48
CA TRP A 66 -5.04 -3.50 -0.91
C TRP A 66 -5.10 -4.60 -1.99
N ALA A 67 -4.14 -5.52 -1.96
CA ALA A 67 -4.12 -6.72 -2.78
C ALA A 67 -4.71 -7.90 -2.00
N LEU A 68 -5.98 -8.24 -2.25
CA LEU A 68 -6.62 -9.45 -1.72
C LEU A 68 -6.66 -10.51 -2.83
N ASP A 69 -5.85 -11.56 -2.63
CA ASP A 69 -5.71 -12.81 -3.39
C ASP A 69 -6.16 -12.85 -4.88
N ARG A 70 -5.16 -13.05 -5.74
CA ARG A 70 -5.15 -13.42 -7.18
C ARG A 70 -5.62 -12.44 -8.25
N GLU A 71 -6.14 -11.25 -7.94
CA GLU A 71 -6.49 -10.29 -9.01
C GLU A 71 -6.20 -8.85 -8.62
N VAL A 72 -5.33 -8.20 -9.39
CA VAL A 72 -5.14 -6.76 -9.35
C VAL A 72 -6.03 -6.17 -10.44
N ILE A 73 -7.14 -5.55 -10.05
CA ILE A 73 -8.10 -4.96 -10.99
C ILE A 73 -7.79 -3.46 -11.09
N TYR A 74 -7.42 -3.01 -12.28
CA TYR A 74 -7.28 -1.60 -12.63
C TYR A 74 -8.51 -1.17 -13.43
N GLY A 75 -9.18 -0.10 -13.02
CA GLY A 75 -10.37 0.41 -13.70
C GLY A 75 -10.89 1.72 -13.11
N THR A 76 -11.81 2.35 -13.84
CA THR A 76 -12.66 3.44 -13.34
C THR A 76 -13.73 2.88 -12.39
N THR A 77 -14.46 3.75 -11.68
CA THR A 77 -15.55 3.33 -10.78
C THR A 77 -16.59 2.45 -11.49
N GLU A 78 -16.94 2.77 -12.74
CA GLU A 78 -17.88 1.97 -13.55
C GLU A 78 -17.36 0.56 -13.84
N ASP A 79 -16.05 0.40 -14.06
CA ASP A 79 -15.42 -0.91 -14.32
C ASP A 79 -15.46 -1.81 -13.07
N LEU A 80 -15.41 -1.20 -11.88
CA LEU A 80 -15.46 -1.90 -10.59
C LEU A 80 -16.88 -2.36 -10.23
N GLU A 81 -17.90 -1.58 -10.58
CA GLU A 81 -19.33 -1.91 -10.35
C GLU A 81 -19.83 -3.03 -11.27
N ALA A 82 -19.18 -3.26 -12.41
CA ALA A 82 -19.51 -4.33 -13.34
C ALA A 82 -19.01 -5.73 -12.91
N LEU A 83 -18.26 -5.83 -11.80
CA LEU A 83 -17.70 -7.09 -11.32
C LEU A 83 -18.78 -8.02 -10.70
N PRO A 84 -18.72 -9.34 -10.96
CA PRO A 84 -19.70 -10.27 -10.44
C PRO A 84 -19.69 -10.32 -8.89
N MET A 85 -20.89 -10.32 -8.29
CA MET A 85 -21.18 -10.15 -6.84
C MET A 85 -20.42 -11.06 -5.85
N ALA A 86 -19.68 -12.07 -6.32
CA ALA A 86 -18.82 -12.88 -5.45
C ALA A 86 -17.56 -12.14 -4.98
N ARG A 87 -17.26 -10.97 -5.54
CA ARG A 87 -16.12 -10.14 -5.16
C ARG A 87 -16.60 -8.88 -4.49
N ARG A 88 -16.26 -8.75 -3.20
CA ARG A 88 -16.60 -7.59 -2.40
C ARG A 88 -15.64 -6.46 -2.75
N VAL A 89 -16.05 -5.61 -3.67
CA VAL A 89 -15.40 -4.34 -3.99
C VAL A 89 -15.80 -3.34 -2.90
N VAL A 90 -14.82 -2.68 -2.29
CA VAL A 90 -15.07 -1.55 -1.38
C VAL A 90 -14.64 -0.29 -2.13
N PRO A 91 -15.58 0.58 -2.54
CA PRO A 91 -15.24 1.82 -3.22
C PRO A 91 -14.57 2.80 -2.24
N LEU A 92 -13.50 3.46 -2.71
CA LEU A 92 -12.78 4.51 -1.98
C LEU A 92 -13.24 5.88 -2.51
N ASP A 93 -14.50 6.23 -2.28
CA ASP A 93 -14.91 7.62 -2.44
C ASP A 93 -14.58 8.36 -1.15
N HIS A 94 -13.57 9.23 -1.19
CA HIS A 94 -13.36 10.29 -0.22
C HIS A 94 -13.73 11.61 -0.90
N GLU A 95 -14.79 12.25 -0.40
CA GLU A 95 -15.14 13.66 -0.66
C GLU A 95 -14.02 14.63 -0.23
#